data_AF-A0A9P8N0H5-F1
#
_entry.id   AF-A0A9P8N0H5-F1
#
_cell.length_a   1.000
_cell.length_b   1.000
_cell.length_c   1.000
_cell.angle_alpha   90.00
_cell.angle_beta   90.00
_cell.angle_gamma   90.00
#
_symmetry.space_group_name_H-M   'P 1'
#
loop_
_entity.id
_entity.type
_entity.pdbx_description
1 polymer ?
#
loop_
_entity_poly.entity_id
_entity_poly.type
_entity_poly.pdbx_seq_one_letter_code
_entity_poly.pdbx_strand_id
1 'polypeptide(L)'
;MATCFLNNVYCCYLPAHCSHGLQPLDNGVFNASKAAYRKELQKLTCLTDSAPVHKVNFIRAYAKAREVGMTAKNILSGWRVTGNWPISRSKALRHPEIHADIVETSPKNSRQIRDFGKNKTPGTRRRYAVIARGFEAQEQTLAEHSNRIAKLEEEVARLQRGKKRRAIPNPNRRFMTLSEALVAEAIPKLKAKR
;
A
#
# COMPACT_ATOMS: atom_id res chain seq x y z
N MET A 1 20.57 -18.61 17.45
CA MET A 1 19.53 -19.57 17.01
C MET A 1 19.68 -20.93 17.65
N ALA A 2 20.86 -21.57 17.56
CA ALA A 2 21.10 -22.89 18.17
C ALA A 2 20.68 -22.95 19.66
N THR A 3 21.10 -21.99 20.49
CA THR A 3 20.70 -21.94 21.91
C THR A 3 19.20 -21.78 22.12
N CYS A 4 18.50 -20.97 21.31
CA CYS A 4 17.04 -20.80 21.42
C CYS A 4 16.31 -22.11 21.10
N PHE A 5 16.73 -22.79 20.03
CA PHE A 5 16.17 -24.08 19.63
C PHE A 5 16.38 -25.14 20.74
N LEU A 6 17.59 -25.23 21.28
CA LEU A 6 17.90 -26.16 22.38
C LEU A 6 17.11 -25.87 23.66
N ASN A 7 16.67 -24.63 23.87
CA ASN A 7 15.90 -24.22 25.05
C ASN A 7 14.39 -24.08 24.76
N ASN A 8 13.90 -24.58 23.62
CA ASN A 8 12.49 -24.48 23.20
C ASN A 8 11.95 -23.02 23.18
N VAL A 9 12.81 -22.07 22.84
CA VAL A 9 12.45 -20.65 22.68
C VAL A 9 12.23 -20.37 21.20
N TYR A 10 10.99 -20.04 20.84
CA TYR A 10 10.62 -19.66 19.48
C TYR A 10 10.94 -18.18 19.22
N CYS A 11 11.78 -17.91 18.22
CA CYS A 11 12.07 -16.54 17.80
C CYS A 11 10.97 -16.02 16.88
N CYS A 12 10.37 -14.89 17.23
CA CYS A 12 9.47 -14.16 16.34
C CYS A 12 10.27 -13.28 15.37
N TYR A 13 10.20 -13.57 14.08
CA TYR A 13 10.84 -12.75 13.04
C TYR A 13 9.87 -11.66 12.58
N LEU A 14 10.34 -10.41 12.63
CA LEU A 14 9.64 -9.27 12.06
C LEU A 14 10.35 -8.83 10.78
N PRO A 15 9.61 -8.36 9.77
CA PRO A 15 10.22 -7.74 8.59
C PRO A 15 11.13 -6.56 8.97
N ALA A 16 12.14 -6.31 8.13
CA ALA A 16 13.01 -5.16 8.31
C ALA A 16 12.20 -3.85 8.34
N HIS A 17 12.71 -2.86 9.09
CA HIS A 17 12.11 -1.52 9.18
C HIS A 17 10.63 -1.45 9.64
N CYS A 18 10.09 -2.54 10.22
CA CYS A 18 8.73 -2.60 10.76
C CYS A 18 8.68 -2.52 12.30
N SER A 19 9.77 -2.05 12.92
CA SER A 19 9.91 -1.97 14.37
C SER A 19 8.78 -1.17 15.02
N HIS A 20 8.44 -0.02 14.45
CA HIS A 20 7.39 0.83 15.02
C HIS A 20 6.02 0.18 14.91
N GLY A 21 5.73 -0.54 13.83
CA GLY A 21 4.41 -1.15 13.63
C GLY A 21 4.18 -2.44 14.39
N LEU A 22 5.21 -3.28 14.49
CA LEU A 22 5.04 -4.68 14.88
C LEU A 22 5.68 -5.03 16.22
N GLN A 23 6.53 -4.18 16.82
CA GLN A 23 7.14 -4.47 18.12
C GLN A 23 6.22 -4.04 19.27
N PRO A 24 5.72 -4.98 20.10
CA PRO A 24 4.81 -4.66 21.20
C PRO A 24 5.45 -3.79 22.29
N LEU A 25 6.77 -3.92 22.47
CA LEU A 25 7.52 -3.18 23.48
C LEU A 25 7.53 -1.67 23.18
N ASP A 26 7.82 -1.30 21.93
CA ASP A 26 7.81 0.09 21.47
C ASP A 26 6.41 0.71 21.51
N ASN A 27 5.38 -0.08 21.25
CA ASN A 27 3.98 0.37 21.22
C ASN A 27 3.28 0.39 22.59
N GLY A 28 3.92 -0.10 23.64
CA GLY A 28 3.30 -0.18 24.96
C GLY A 28 4.26 0.21 26.07
N VAL A 29 5.03 -0.79 26.54
CA VAL A 29 5.86 -0.70 27.74
C VAL A 29 6.86 0.47 27.66
N PHE A 30 7.53 0.66 26.53
CA PHE A 30 8.55 1.70 26.41
C PHE A 30 7.95 3.11 26.33
N ASN A 31 6.78 3.30 25.73
CA ASN A 31 6.11 4.60 25.74
C ASN A 31 5.74 5.02 27.16
N ALA A 32 5.15 4.11 27.93
CA ALA A 32 4.79 4.36 29.33
C ALA A 32 6.04 4.58 30.20
N SER A 33 7.07 3.74 30.03
CA SER A 33 8.34 3.87 30.78
C SER A 33 9.06 5.18 30.46
N LYS A 34 9.12 5.60 29.18
CA LYS A 34 9.73 6.87 28.77
C LYS A 34 9.00 8.06 29.39
N ALA A 35 7.66 8.05 29.38
CA ALA A 35 6.87 9.12 29.99
C ALA A 35 7.07 9.21 31.51
N ALA A 36 7.00 8.07 32.20
CA ALA A 36 7.24 8.00 33.65
C ALA A 36 8.66 8.42 34.02
N TYR A 37 9.65 7.98 33.25
CA TYR A 37 11.05 8.34 33.45
C TYR A 37 11.29 9.85 33.30
N ARG A 38 10.73 10.49 32.25
CA ARG A 38 10.81 11.96 32.09
C ARG A 38 10.21 12.69 33.29
N LYS A 39 9.10 12.19 33.85
CA LYS A 39 8.48 12.76 35.06
C LYS A 39 9.38 12.63 36.28
N GLU A 40 10.05 11.49 36.46
CA GLU A 40 11.01 11.32 37.56
C GLU A 40 12.24 12.22 37.40
N LEU A 41 12.74 12.39 36.17
CA LEU A 41 13.83 13.32 35.90
C LEU A 41 13.47 14.77 36.23
N GLN A 42 12.26 15.22 35.85
CA GLN A 42 11.78 16.57 36.17
C GLN A 42 11.78 16.85 37.67
N LYS A 43 11.38 15.87 38.50
CA LYS A 43 11.42 16.00 39.97
C LYS A 43 12.84 16.17 40.50
N LEU A 44 13.80 15.46 39.91
CA LEU A 44 15.19 15.49 40.34
C LEU A 44 15.91 16.76 39.89
N THR A 45 15.61 17.29 38.70
CA THR A 45 16.15 18.58 38.22
C THR A 45 15.71 19.76 39.08
N CYS A 46 14.53 19.69 39.72
CA CYS A 46 14.11 20.71 40.69
C CYS A 46 14.93 20.69 41.99
N LEU A 47 15.72 19.64 42.25
CA LEU A 47 16.32 19.36 43.56
C LEU A 47 17.86 19.36 43.57
N THR A 48 18.56 19.35 42.42
CA THR A 48 20.03 19.21 42.43
C THR A 48 20.70 19.67 41.13
N ASP A 49 21.76 20.49 41.23
CA ASP A 49 22.58 20.99 40.12
C ASP A 49 24.02 20.43 40.17
N SER A 50 24.19 19.10 40.24
CA SER A 50 25.54 18.50 40.31
C SER A 50 25.67 17.17 39.57
N ALA A 51 26.71 17.09 38.74
CA ALA A 51 26.97 16.06 37.75
C ALA A 51 27.21 14.61 38.25
N PRO A 52 27.70 14.33 39.49
CA PRO A 52 27.90 12.94 39.97
C PRO A 52 26.60 12.21 40.30
N VAL A 53 25.50 12.94 40.53
CA VAL A 53 24.21 12.39 40.94
C VAL A 53 23.49 11.70 39.76
N HIS A 54 23.88 11.98 38.51
CA HIS A 54 23.16 11.52 37.32
C HIS A 54 23.08 10.00 37.14
N LYS A 55 24.13 9.23 37.44
CA LYS A 55 24.10 7.76 37.25
C LYS A 55 23.19 7.06 38.25
N VAL A 56 23.28 7.42 39.54
CA VAL A 56 22.41 6.87 40.59
C VAL A 56 20.96 7.32 40.36
N ASN A 57 20.77 8.58 39.98
CA ASN A 57 19.46 9.11 39.60
C ASN A 57 18.88 8.38 38.39
N PHE A 58 19.68 8.04 37.38
CA PHE A 58 19.23 7.24 36.25
C PHE A 58 18.65 5.90 36.73
N ILE A 59 19.40 5.13 37.53
CA ILE A 59 18.97 3.82 38.00
C ILE A 59 17.69 3.94 38.83
N ARG A 60 17.65 4.90 39.76
CA ARG A 60 16.50 5.10 40.66
C ARG A 60 15.26 5.58 39.91
N ALA A 61 15.40 6.56 39.00
CA ALA A 61 14.31 7.05 38.17
C ALA A 61 13.79 5.97 37.22
N TYR A 62 14.68 5.16 36.66
CA TYR A 62 14.29 4.07 35.78
C TYR A 62 13.62 2.92 36.52
N ALA A 63 14.05 2.59 37.73
CA ALA A 63 13.37 1.59 38.58
C ALA A 63 11.90 1.97 38.81
N LYS A 64 11.63 3.21 39.21
CA LYS A 64 10.26 3.73 39.35
C LYS A 64 9.50 3.76 38.02
N ALA A 65 10.17 4.16 36.94
CA ALA A 65 9.54 4.18 35.61
C ALA A 65 9.14 2.77 35.13
N ARG A 66 9.92 1.73 35.48
CA ARG A 66 9.58 0.34 35.18
C ARG A 66 8.32 -0.13 35.90
N GLU A 67 8.11 0.23 37.16
CA GLU A 67 6.89 -0.12 37.90
C GLU A 67 5.63 0.41 37.20
N VAL A 68 5.72 1.62 36.62
CA VAL A 68 4.62 2.22 35.84
C VAL A 68 4.51 1.61 34.43
N GLY A 69 5.65 1.37 33.79
CA GLY A 69 5.72 0.94 32.40
C GLY A 69 5.44 -0.54 32.18
N MET A 70 5.94 -1.41 33.06
CA MET A 70 5.95 -2.87 32.94
C MET A 70 4.74 -3.52 33.64
N THR A 71 3.57 -2.91 33.48
CA THR A 71 2.31 -3.47 33.99
C THR A 71 1.71 -4.45 32.99
N ALA A 72 0.95 -5.44 33.48
CA ALA A 72 0.21 -6.37 32.63
C ALA A 72 -0.69 -5.63 31.61
N LYS A 73 -1.32 -4.53 32.04
CA LYS A 73 -2.14 -3.67 31.18
C LYS A 73 -1.35 -3.11 30.00
N ASN A 74 -0.15 -2.57 30.23
CA ASN A 74 0.67 -1.98 29.17
C ASN A 74 1.24 -3.04 28.24
N ILE A 75 1.65 -4.19 28.79
CA ILE A 75 2.13 -5.33 28.01
C ILE A 75 1.01 -5.79 27.06
N LEU A 76 -0.16 -6.15 27.60
CA LEU A 76 -1.31 -6.60 26.80
C LEU A 76 -1.76 -5.56 25.78
N SER A 77 -1.71 -4.27 26.14
CA SER A 77 -2.04 -3.19 25.20
C SER A 77 -1.06 -3.13 24.02
N GLY A 78 0.24 -3.24 24.26
CA GLY A 78 1.26 -3.24 23.21
C GLY A 78 1.06 -4.40 22.21
N TRP A 79 0.76 -5.60 22.72
CA TRP A 79 0.45 -6.76 21.89
C TRP A 79 -0.83 -6.58 21.06
N ARG A 80 -1.86 -5.96 21.64
CA ARG A 80 -3.12 -5.70 20.95
C ARG A 80 -3.00 -4.62 19.89
N VAL A 81 -2.14 -3.62 20.09
CA VAL A 81 -1.90 -2.54 19.11
C VAL A 81 -1.24 -3.08 17.85
N THR A 82 -0.18 -3.86 18.02
CA THR A 82 0.57 -4.50 16.91
C THR A 82 -0.23 -5.54 16.14
N GLY A 83 -1.33 -6.05 16.73
CA GLY A 83 -2.12 -7.13 16.13
C GLY A 83 -1.49 -8.50 16.28
N ASN A 84 -0.43 -8.62 17.10
CA ASN A 84 0.22 -9.90 17.39
C ASN A 84 -0.59 -10.73 18.39
N TRP A 85 -1.24 -10.09 19.37
CA TRP A 85 -2.12 -10.79 20.30
C TRP A 85 -3.30 -9.93 20.82
N PRO A 86 -4.56 -10.38 20.66
CA PRO A 86 -4.98 -11.50 19.83
C PRO A 86 -4.55 -11.33 18.36
N ILE A 87 -4.23 -12.44 17.69
CA ILE A 87 -3.68 -12.42 16.33
C ILE A 87 -4.69 -11.75 15.39
N SER A 88 -4.27 -10.68 14.73
CA SER A 88 -5.07 -9.91 13.77
C SER A 88 -4.20 -9.48 12.59
N ARG A 89 -4.21 -10.29 11.52
CA ARG A 89 -3.45 -10.02 10.29
C ARG A 89 -3.82 -8.68 9.68
N SER A 90 -5.11 -8.33 9.66
CA SER A 90 -5.56 -7.05 9.11
C SER A 90 -4.96 -5.88 9.88
N LYS A 91 -4.81 -5.98 11.20
CA LYS A 91 -4.22 -4.92 12.02
C LYS A 91 -2.72 -4.81 11.86
N ALA A 92 -2.03 -5.93 11.82
CA ALA A 92 -0.61 -5.97 11.52
C ALA A 92 -0.37 -5.34 10.14
N LEU A 93 -0.99 -5.88 9.08
CA LEU A 93 -0.73 -5.48 7.69
C LEU A 93 -1.07 -4.03 7.39
N ARG A 94 -2.05 -3.40 8.05
CA ARG A 94 -2.40 -1.97 7.84
C ARG A 94 -1.26 -0.99 8.14
N HIS A 95 -0.19 -1.39 8.83
CA HIS A 95 0.87 -0.46 9.23
C HIS A 95 1.65 0.03 7.99
N PRO A 96 1.86 1.36 7.83
CA PRO A 96 2.52 1.92 6.65
C PRO A 96 3.90 1.32 6.35
N GLU A 97 4.66 0.98 7.40
CA GLU A 97 6.00 0.37 7.26
C GLU A 97 5.99 -1.01 6.58
N ILE A 98 4.88 -1.75 6.66
CA ILE A 98 4.74 -3.07 6.02
C ILE A 98 4.37 -2.92 4.54
N HIS A 99 3.76 -1.79 4.19
CA HIS A 99 3.41 -1.44 2.81
C HIS A 99 4.45 -0.54 2.13
N ALA A 100 5.52 -0.17 2.82
CA ALA A 100 6.52 0.78 2.33
C ALA A 100 7.19 0.35 1.02
N ASP A 101 7.16 -0.95 0.70
CA ASP A 101 7.72 -1.52 -0.55
C ASP A 101 6.78 -1.47 -1.77
N ILE A 102 5.57 -0.88 -1.69
CA ILE A 102 4.62 -0.83 -2.83
C ILE A 102 4.33 0.59 -3.33
N VAL A 103 4.76 1.64 -2.64
CA VAL A 103 4.74 2.98 -3.26
C VAL A 103 6.06 3.19 -3.96
N GLU A 104 6.12 2.81 -5.24
CA GLU A 104 7.02 3.45 -6.19
C GLU A 104 6.79 4.97 -6.10
N THR A 105 7.56 5.67 -5.27
CA THR A 105 7.79 7.11 -5.41
C THR A 105 8.73 7.38 -6.59
N SER A 106 8.68 6.52 -7.61
CA SER A 106 9.34 6.77 -8.87
C SER A 106 8.56 7.90 -9.52
N PRO A 107 9.22 9.03 -9.85
CA PRO A 107 8.55 10.18 -10.44
C PRO A 107 7.84 9.72 -11.72
N LYS A 108 6.52 9.88 -11.78
CA LYS A 108 5.70 9.37 -12.89
C LYS A 108 5.56 10.37 -14.02
N ASN A 109 5.94 11.63 -13.78
CA ASN A 109 5.86 12.68 -14.77
C ASN A 109 6.94 13.76 -14.57
N SER A 110 7.14 14.54 -15.62
CA SER A 110 8.09 15.65 -15.67
C SER A 110 7.86 16.72 -14.59
N ARG A 111 6.62 16.97 -14.18
CA ARG A 111 6.26 17.97 -13.16
C ARG A 111 6.79 17.58 -11.77
N GLN A 112 6.62 16.32 -11.38
CA GLN A 112 7.15 15.78 -10.13
C GLN A 112 8.69 15.89 -10.09
N ILE A 113 9.37 15.59 -11.20
CA ILE A 113 10.83 15.78 -11.31
C ILE A 113 11.24 17.23 -11.06
N ARG A 114 10.52 18.20 -11.63
CA ARG A 114 10.81 19.65 -11.44
C ARG A 114 10.62 20.08 -9.99
N ASP A 115 9.62 19.52 -9.32
CA ASP A 115 9.33 19.84 -7.92
C ASP A 115 10.46 19.39 -6.97
N PHE A 116 11.12 18.27 -7.24
CA PHE A 116 12.29 17.83 -6.48
C PHE A 116 13.51 18.77 -6.58
N GLY A 117 13.55 19.63 -7.60
CA GLY A 117 14.59 20.64 -7.79
C GLY A 117 14.29 22.00 -7.14
N LYS A 118 13.08 22.21 -6.60
CA LYS A 118 12.69 23.47 -5.96
C LYS A 118 13.48 23.68 -4.67
N ASN A 119 13.87 24.93 -4.39
CA ASN A 119 14.67 25.34 -3.22
C ASN A 119 16.08 24.71 -3.10
N LYS A 120 16.60 24.12 -4.18
CA LYS A 120 17.95 23.55 -4.22
C LYS A 120 18.94 24.45 -4.95
N THR A 121 20.23 24.15 -4.80
CA THR A 121 21.33 24.89 -5.44
C THR A 121 21.17 24.94 -6.97
N PRO A 122 21.69 25.99 -7.64
CA PRO A 122 21.55 26.16 -9.09
C PRO A 122 22.01 24.93 -9.90
N GLY A 123 23.13 24.32 -9.53
CA GLY A 123 23.64 23.10 -10.18
C GLY A 123 22.74 21.88 -10.00
N THR A 124 22.10 21.75 -8.83
CA THR A 124 21.15 20.67 -8.56
C THR A 124 19.84 20.88 -9.31
N ARG A 125 19.31 22.11 -9.32
CA ARG A 125 18.12 22.46 -10.10
C ARG A 125 18.30 22.18 -11.60
N ARG A 126 19.48 22.46 -12.16
CA ARG A 126 19.81 22.12 -13.56
C ARG A 126 19.74 20.61 -13.83
N ARG A 127 20.26 19.77 -12.92
CA ARG A 127 20.19 18.30 -13.06
C ARG A 127 18.75 17.80 -13.13
N TYR A 128 17.89 18.25 -12.21
CA TYR A 128 16.45 17.90 -12.25
C TYR A 128 15.75 18.43 -13.51
N ALA A 129 16.11 19.62 -14.01
CA ALA A 129 15.54 20.15 -15.25
C ALA A 129 15.93 19.34 -16.51
N VAL A 130 17.15 18.79 -16.55
CA VAL A 130 17.55 17.87 -17.63
C VAL A 130 16.73 16.59 -17.59
N ILE A 131 16.56 15.99 -16.40
CA ILE A 131 15.77 14.77 -16.23
C ILE A 131 14.30 15.03 -16.61
N ALA A 132 13.72 16.14 -16.19
CA ALA A 132 12.33 16.49 -16.51
C ALA A 132 12.10 16.61 -18.02
N ARG A 133 13.06 17.15 -18.78
CA ARG A 133 12.98 17.24 -20.24
C ARG A 133 13.02 15.87 -20.92
N GLY A 134 13.78 14.93 -20.37
CA GLY A 134 13.77 13.54 -20.84
C GLY A 134 12.39 12.89 -20.70
N PHE A 135 11.73 13.13 -19.56
CA PHE A 135 10.35 12.66 -19.33
C PHE A 135 9.35 13.32 -20.28
N GLU A 136 9.46 14.63 -20.56
CA GLU A 136 8.59 15.31 -21.51
C GLU A 136 8.73 14.74 -22.93
N ALA A 137 9.94 14.44 -23.37
CA ALA A 137 10.18 13.80 -24.67
C ALA A 137 9.52 12.41 -24.74
N GLN A 138 9.66 11.61 -23.68
CA GLN A 138 9.03 10.29 -23.59
C GLN A 138 7.49 10.38 -23.57
N GLU A 139 6.94 11.35 -22.83
CA GLU A 139 5.49 11.62 -22.80
C GLU A 139 4.96 12.01 -24.20
N GLN A 140 5.72 12.79 -24.98
CA GLN A 140 5.38 13.13 -26.36
C GLN A 140 5.38 11.91 -27.29
N THR A 141 6.42 11.08 -27.24
CA THR A 141 6.48 9.85 -28.05
C THR A 141 5.34 8.89 -27.73
N LEU A 142 5.00 8.75 -26.43
CA LEU A 142 3.86 7.93 -26.02
C LEU A 142 2.53 8.48 -26.55
N ALA A 143 2.35 9.80 -26.57
CA ALA A 143 1.16 10.43 -27.14
C ALA A 143 1.08 10.21 -28.67
N GLU A 144 2.20 10.33 -29.38
CA GLU A 144 2.27 10.05 -30.81
C GLU A 144 1.93 8.60 -31.14
N HIS A 145 2.49 7.65 -30.41
CA HIS A 145 2.18 6.23 -30.56
C HIS A 145 0.71 5.93 -30.26
N SER A 146 0.15 6.54 -29.21
CA SER A 146 -1.27 6.40 -28.87
C SER A 146 -2.18 6.90 -29.99
N ASN A 147 -1.86 8.06 -30.59
CA ASN A 147 -2.58 8.58 -31.75
C ASN A 147 -2.46 7.67 -32.97
N ARG A 148 -1.28 7.08 -33.19
CA ARG A 148 -1.06 6.14 -34.29
C ARG A 148 -1.87 4.87 -34.12
N ILE A 149 -1.92 4.34 -32.90
CA ILE A 149 -2.74 3.17 -32.55
C ILE A 149 -4.21 3.47 -32.85
N ALA A 150 -4.75 4.60 -32.35
CA ALA A 150 -6.14 4.98 -32.59
C ALA A 150 -6.47 5.08 -34.10
N LYS A 151 -5.57 5.65 -34.91
CA LYS A 151 -5.76 5.73 -36.36
C LYS A 151 -5.74 4.36 -37.04
N LEU A 152 -4.82 3.48 -36.64
CA LEU A 152 -4.75 2.11 -37.18
C LEU A 152 -5.98 1.29 -36.79
N GLU A 153 -6.47 1.44 -35.56
CA GLU A 153 -7.69 0.79 -35.09
C GLU A 153 -8.92 1.22 -35.90
N GLU A 154 -9.04 2.52 -36.22
CA GLU A 154 -10.11 3.04 -37.08
C GLU A 154 -10.03 2.45 -38.50
N GLU A 155 -8.82 2.36 -39.06
CA GLU A 155 -8.60 1.80 -40.40
C GLU A 155 -8.94 0.31 -40.46
N VAL A 156 -8.54 -0.46 -39.44
CA VAL A 156 -8.93 -1.87 -39.27
C VAL A 156 -10.46 -1.99 -39.18
N ALA A 157 -11.12 -1.15 -38.37
CA ALA A 157 -12.57 -1.16 -38.25
C ALA A 157 -13.27 -0.85 -39.59
N ARG A 158 -12.73 0.08 -40.39
CA ARG A 158 -13.25 0.40 -41.73
C ARG A 158 -13.12 -0.80 -42.69
N LEU A 159 -11.95 -1.45 -42.72
CA LEU A 159 -11.70 -2.60 -43.60
C LEU A 159 -12.53 -3.83 -43.21
N GLN A 160 -12.80 -4.02 -41.92
CA GLN A 160 -13.66 -5.10 -41.45
C GLN A 160 -15.15 -4.89 -41.82
N ARG A 161 -15.64 -3.65 -41.94
CA ARG A 161 -17.03 -3.37 -42.37
C ARG A 161 -17.34 -3.87 -43.79
N GLY A 162 -16.35 -3.89 -44.70
CA GLY A 162 -16.51 -4.35 -46.08
C GLY A 162 -16.56 -5.86 -46.27
N LYS A 163 -16.19 -6.65 -45.24
CA LYS A 163 -16.13 -8.14 -45.31
C LYS A 163 -17.28 -8.83 -44.54
N LYS A 164 -18.48 -8.25 -44.48
CA LYS A 164 -19.68 -9.04 -44.17
C LYS A 164 -19.95 -10.01 -45.32
N ARG A 165 -19.27 -11.16 -45.33
CA ARG A 165 -19.70 -12.31 -46.12
C ARG A 165 -21.15 -12.59 -45.71
N ARG A 166 -22.08 -12.55 -46.66
CA ARG A 166 -23.46 -13.00 -46.41
C ARG A 166 -23.35 -14.41 -45.82
N ALA A 167 -23.92 -14.61 -44.64
CA ALA A 167 -23.97 -15.94 -44.04
C ALA A 167 -24.71 -16.84 -45.04
N ILE A 168 -23.99 -17.76 -45.68
CA ILE A 168 -24.59 -18.78 -46.53
C ILE A 168 -25.32 -19.69 -45.54
N PRO A 169 -26.66 -19.79 -45.60
CA PRO A 169 -27.39 -20.70 -44.72
C PRO A 169 -26.83 -22.11 -44.93
N ASN A 170 -26.44 -22.76 -43.83
CA ASN A 170 -25.86 -24.10 -43.88
C ASN A 170 -26.83 -25.04 -44.63
N PRO A 171 -26.42 -25.64 -45.77
CA PRO A 171 -27.29 -26.47 -46.58
C PRO A 171 -27.76 -27.76 -45.87
N ASN A 172 -27.19 -28.09 -44.71
CA ASN A 172 -27.62 -29.21 -43.87
C ASN A 172 -28.71 -28.87 -42.84
N ARG A 173 -29.34 -27.69 -42.89
CA ARG A 173 -30.54 -27.40 -42.09
C ARG A 173 -31.80 -27.97 -42.77
N ARG A 174 -31.82 -29.27 -43.07
CA ARG A 174 -33.00 -29.96 -43.65
C ARG A 174 -34.11 -30.23 -42.63
N PHE A 175 -33.85 -30.02 -41.34
CA PHE A 175 -34.81 -30.28 -40.27
C PHE A 175 -34.83 -29.11 -39.29
N MET A 176 -35.98 -28.44 -39.19
CA MET A 176 -36.27 -27.56 -38.06
C MET A 176 -36.38 -28.42 -36.80
N THR A 177 -35.84 -27.94 -35.69
CA THR A 177 -36.05 -28.58 -34.39
C THR A 177 -37.45 -28.25 -33.86
N LEU A 178 -38.04 -29.12 -33.02
CA LEU A 178 -39.39 -28.90 -32.45
C LEU A 178 -39.52 -27.54 -31.75
N SER A 179 -38.44 -27.05 -31.14
CA SER A 179 -38.34 -25.71 -30.54
C SER A 179 -38.53 -24.58 -31.55
N GLU A 180 -38.11 -24.76 -32.81
CA GLU A 180 -38.26 -23.76 -33.87
C GLU A 180 -39.66 -23.77 -34.49
N ALA A 181 -40.34 -24.93 -34.50
CA ALA A 181 -41.72 -25.05 -34.98
C ALA A 181 -42.73 -24.40 -34.00
N LEU A 182 -42.53 -24.59 -32.70
CA LEU A 182 -43.38 -24.01 -31.65
C LEU A 182 -43.35 -22.47 -31.64
N VAL A 183 -42.23 -21.87 -32.05
CA VAL A 183 -42.11 -20.40 -32.18
C VAL A 183 -42.86 -19.88 -33.41
N ALA A 184 -42.99 -20.67 -34.48
CA ALA A 184 -43.65 -20.27 -35.71
C ALA A 184 -45.19 -20.36 -35.63
N GLU A 185 -45.73 -21.27 -34.81
CA GLU A 185 -47.19 -21.44 -34.65
C GLU A 185 -47.85 -20.40 -33.73
N ALA A 186 -47.06 -19.56 -33.05
CA ALA A 186 -47.57 -18.60 -32.06
C ALA A 186 -48.19 -17.30 -32.64
N ILE A 187 -48.51 -17.23 -33.94
CA ILE A 187 -49.25 -16.09 -34.52
C ILE A 187 -50.23 -16.61 -35.56
N PRO A 188 -51.56 -16.51 -35.32
CA PRO A 188 -52.26 -15.40 -35.99
C PRO A 188 -53.48 -14.84 -35.27
N LYS A 189 -53.75 -13.55 -35.57
CA LYS A 189 -55.04 -12.83 -35.70
C LYS A 189 -55.04 -11.51 -34.91
N LEU A 190 -55.43 -10.33 -35.44
CA LEU A 190 -56.24 -9.96 -36.60
C LEU A 190 -55.93 -8.49 -36.96
N LYS A 191 -55.88 -8.18 -38.26
CA LYS A 191 -56.14 -6.82 -38.75
C LYS A 191 -57.63 -6.52 -38.52
N ALA A 192 -57.95 -5.46 -37.80
CA ALA A 192 -59.26 -4.82 -37.86
C ALA A 192 -59.13 -3.49 -38.61
N LYS A 193 -59.80 -3.42 -39.76
CA LYS A 193 -59.98 -2.26 -40.62
C LYS A 193 -61.00 -1.32 -39.95
N ARG A 194 -60.67 -0.06 -39.76
CA ARG A 194 -61.58 1.09 -39.83
C ARG A 194 -60.77 2.31 -40.24
#